data_AF-A0A7C6JM37-F1
#
_entry.id   AF-A0A7C6JM37-F1
#
_cell.length_a   1.000
_cell.length_b   1.000
_cell.length_c   1.000
_cell.angle_alpha   90.00
_cell.angle_beta   90.00
_cell.angle_gamma   90.00
#
_symmetry.space_group_name_H-M   'P 1'
#
loop_
_entity.id
_entity.type
_entity.pdbx_description
1 polymer ?
#
loop_
_entity_poly.entity_id
_entity_poly.type
_entity_poly.pdbx_seq_one_letter_code
_entity_poly.pdbx_strand_id
1 'polypeptide(L)'
;MLVKCEVNGRVTEENNVVSVSDKQNFIDLLDLDLSEFEKQFDLIESEPVKDHSQILFSLYEQIDEVDFRNEAGFLNDDQKLLQKHFLVTCVEKILETADKNNWGVCRNHNFIYLYNGEYWSCVESQDFQIFLGKAAEKMGVYKFDARLYTFRRQLLQQFLSVSRLPKPQQTDNAVLINLKNGTFEIDGNKMHLRKPDRNDFLTYQLPFPYDEKAV
;
A
#
# COMPACT_ATOMS: atom_id res chain seq x y z
N MET A 1 -22.65 -17.82 -86.32
CA MET A 1 -23.92 -18.17 -85.65
C MET A 1 -23.86 -17.57 -84.25
N LEU A 2 -24.48 -16.40 -84.08
CA LEU A 2 -24.69 -15.72 -82.79
C LEU A 2 -25.99 -16.26 -82.18
N VAL A 3 -25.97 -16.87 -81.00
CA VAL A 3 -27.13 -16.89 -80.08
C VAL A 3 -26.68 -17.00 -78.61
N LYS A 4 -26.81 -15.85 -77.92
CA LYS A 4 -27.19 -15.51 -76.51
C LYS A 4 -26.63 -16.25 -75.28
N CYS A 5 -26.20 -15.41 -74.33
CA CYS A 5 -25.89 -15.63 -72.91
C CYS A 5 -27.06 -16.15 -72.07
N GLU A 6 -26.73 -16.83 -70.96
CA GLU A 6 -27.35 -16.63 -69.65
C GLU A 6 -26.32 -16.89 -68.53
N VAL A 7 -26.20 -15.92 -67.62
CA VAL A 7 -25.42 -15.99 -66.37
C VAL A 7 -26.39 -16.40 -65.28
N ASN A 8 -26.05 -17.38 -64.46
CA ASN A 8 -26.61 -17.47 -63.11
C ASN A 8 -25.66 -18.21 -62.17
N GLY A 9 -25.16 -17.46 -61.18
CA GLY A 9 -24.34 -17.96 -60.11
C GLY A 9 -25.10 -18.90 -59.16
N ARG A 10 -24.36 -19.82 -58.57
CA ARG A 10 -24.74 -20.44 -57.29
C ARG A 10 -23.54 -20.37 -56.37
N VAL A 11 -23.64 -19.44 -55.42
CA VAL A 11 -23.00 -19.54 -54.12
C VAL A 11 -23.54 -20.83 -53.49
N THR A 12 -22.65 -21.72 -53.08
CA THR A 12 -23.02 -22.80 -52.15
C THR A 12 -22.45 -22.41 -50.81
N GLU A 13 -23.36 -22.04 -49.91
CA GLU A 13 -23.12 -21.69 -48.52
C GLU A 13 -22.53 -22.91 -47.80
N GLU A 14 -21.29 -22.80 -47.31
CA GLU A 14 -20.82 -23.66 -46.23
C GLU A 14 -21.58 -23.25 -44.97
N ASN A 15 -22.67 -23.98 -44.70
CA ASN A 15 -23.45 -23.87 -43.48
C ASN A 15 -22.58 -24.29 -42.29
N ASN A 16 -21.84 -23.33 -41.73
CA ASN A 16 -21.19 -23.47 -40.44
C ASN A 16 -22.27 -23.38 -39.34
N VAL A 17 -23.02 -24.47 -39.19
CA VAL A 17 -24.00 -24.63 -38.11
C VAL A 17 -23.20 -24.90 -36.83
N VAL A 18 -22.61 -23.85 -36.26
CA VAL A 18 -22.25 -23.87 -34.85
C VAL A 18 -23.56 -24.09 -34.10
N SER A 19 -23.68 -25.25 -33.46
CA SER A 19 -24.92 -25.62 -32.78
C SER A 19 -25.23 -24.59 -31.71
N VAL A 20 -26.51 -24.30 -31.48
CA VAL A 20 -26.94 -23.35 -30.45
C VAL A 20 -26.40 -23.77 -29.08
N SER A 21 -26.20 -25.08 -28.82
CA SER A 21 -25.60 -25.55 -27.58
C SER A 21 -24.12 -25.22 -27.46
N ASP A 22 -23.35 -25.21 -28.55
CA ASP A 22 -21.92 -24.87 -28.48
C ASP A 22 -21.70 -23.38 -28.23
N LYS A 23 -22.57 -22.51 -28.77
CA LYS A 23 -22.58 -21.08 -28.44
C LYS A 23 -23.04 -20.85 -27.00
N GLN A 24 -24.06 -21.58 -26.55
CA GLN A 24 -24.55 -21.47 -25.17
C GLN A 24 -23.47 -21.92 -24.17
N ASN A 25 -22.80 -23.05 -24.43
CA ASN A 25 -21.70 -23.54 -23.59
C ASN A 25 -20.53 -22.55 -23.52
N PHE A 26 -20.22 -21.85 -24.62
CA PHE A 26 -19.17 -20.83 -24.64
C PHE A 26 -19.59 -19.56 -23.89
N ILE A 27 -20.85 -19.13 -24.02
CA ILE A 27 -21.40 -18.00 -23.26
C ILE A 27 -21.43 -18.33 -21.77
N ASP A 28 -21.89 -19.53 -21.41
CA ASP A 28 -21.96 -19.99 -20.02
C ASP A 28 -20.54 -20.09 -19.40
N LEU A 29 -19.54 -20.49 -20.19
CA LEU A 29 -18.14 -20.52 -19.76
C LEU A 29 -17.56 -19.12 -19.54
N LEU A 30 -17.88 -18.16 -20.42
CA LEU A 30 -17.47 -16.76 -20.27
C LEU A 30 -18.17 -16.07 -19.10
N ASP A 31 -19.45 -16.35 -18.88
CA ASP A 31 -20.22 -15.81 -17.76
C ASP A 31 -19.73 -16.38 -16.41
N LEU A 32 -19.31 -17.66 -16.40
CA LEU A 32 -18.64 -18.25 -15.25
C LEU A 32 -17.31 -17.55 -14.95
N ASP A 33 -16.47 -17.34 -15.96
CA ASP A 33 -15.18 -16.64 -15.84
C ASP A 33 -15.37 -15.18 -15.39
N LEU A 34 -16.38 -14.48 -15.93
CA LEU A 34 -16.75 -13.12 -15.50
C LEU A 34 -17.21 -13.11 -14.05
N SER A 35 -18.03 -14.07 -13.64
CA SER A 35 -18.52 -14.16 -12.25
C SER A 35 -17.39 -14.49 -11.26
N GLU A 36 -16.38 -15.24 -11.71
CA GLU A 36 -15.19 -15.56 -10.92
C GLU A 36 -14.26 -14.34 -10.81
N PHE A 37 -14.16 -13.54 -11.87
CA PHE A 37 -13.49 -12.24 -11.87
C PHE A 37 -14.21 -11.20 -11.00
N GLU A 38 -15.53 -11.08 -11.08
CA GLU A 38 -16.34 -10.17 -10.23
C GLU A 38 -16.23 -10.54 -8.74
N LYS A 39 -16.16 -11.83 -8.41
CA LYS A 39 -15.92 -12.29 -7.02
C LYS A 39 -14.53 -11.90 -6.49
N GLN A 40 -13.53 -11.68 -7.34
CA GLN A 40 -12.24 -11.12 -6.89
C GLN A 40 -12.37 -9.65 -6.46
N PHE A 41 -13.33 -8.90 -7.03
CA PHE A 41 -13.61 -7.51 -6.67
C PHE A 41 -14.49 -7.40 -5.41
N ASP A 42 -15.41 -8.33 -5.17
CA ASP A 42 -16.29 -8.31 -4.00
C ASP A 42 -15.59 -8.68 -2.68
N LEU A 43 -14.39 -9.28 -2.72
CA LEU A 43 -13.56 -9.58 -1.53
C LEU A 43 -12.64 -8.41 -1.11
N ILE A 44 -12.89 -7.20 -1.62
CA ILE A 44 -12.20 -5.97 -1.23
C ILE A 44 -13.05 -5.20 -0.22
N GLU A 45 -13.43 -5.82 0.90
CA GLU A 45 -13.66 -5.03 2.11
C GLU A 45 -12.29 -4.63 2.66
N SER A 46 -11.74 -3.53 2.15
CA SER A 46 -10.59 -2.88 2.78
C SER A 46 -11.08 -2.12 4.01
N GLU A 47 -10.36 -2.19 5.13
CA GLU A 47 -10.55 -1.25 6.23
C GLU A 47 -10.59 0.19 5.68
N PRO A 48 -11.42 1.08 6.26
CA PRO A 48 -11.56 2.44 5.76
C PRO A 48 -10.17 3.11 5.75
N VAL A 49 -9.75 3.50 4.55
CA VAL A 49 -8.45 4.13 4.32
C VAL A 49 -8.37 5.41 5.14
N LYS A 50 -7.30 5.54 5.91
CA LYS A 50 -7.10 6.72 6.75
C LYS A 50 -6.54 7.88 5.93
N ASP A 51 -6.94 9.08 6.27
CA ASP A 51 -6.27 10.27 5.74
C ASP A 51 -4.85 10.38 6.33
N HIS A 52 -3.86 10.75 5.51
CA HIS A 52 -2.46 10.85 5.96
C HIS A 52 -2.28 11.79 7.15
N SER A 53 -3.08 12.84 7.29
CA SER A 53 -3.02 13.76 8.42
C SER A 53 -3.36 13.08 9.76
N GLN A 54 -4.11 11.99 9.72
CA GLN A 54 -4.59 11.26 10.90
C GLN A 54 -3.69 10.09 11.28
N ILE A 55 -2.73 9.69 10.44
CA ILE A 55 -1.88 8.52 10.71
C ILE A 55 -1.02 8.73 11.95
N LEU A 56 -0.32 9.87 12.05
CA LEU A 56 0.52 10.15 13.22
C LEU A 56 -0.30 10.24 14.52
N PHE A 57 -1.51 10.80 14.44
CA PHE A 57 -2.44 10.84 15.56
C PHE A 57 -2.89 9.42 15.95
N SER A 58 -3.28 8.61 14.98
CA SER A 58 -3.68 7.22 15.20
C SER A 58 -2.55 6.37 15.78
N LEU A 59 -1.32 6.52 15.28
CA LEU A 59 -0.12 5.90 15.84
C LEU A 59 0.08 6.33 17.30
N TYR A 60 -0.05 7.63 17.58
CA TYR A 60 0.08 8.16 18.92
C TYR A 60 -0.97 7.59 19.88
N GLU A 61 -2.21 7.42 19.45
CA GLU A 61 -3.28 6.85 20.29
C GLU A 61 -3.01 5.41 20.69
N GLN A 62 -2.40 4.61 19.81
CA GLN A 62 -2.08 3.20 20.05
C GLN A 62 -0.74 2.94 20.74
N ILE A 63 0.01 4.00 21.05
CA ILE A 63 1.23 3.86 21.85
C ILE A 63 0.87 3.76 23.31
N ASP A 64 1.34 2.71 23.97
CA ASP A 64 1.17 2.48 25.40
C ASP A 64 2.45 2.84 26.18
N GLU A 65 2.33 2.86 27.51
CA GLU A 65 3.47 3.00 28.40
C GLU A 65 4.41 1.79 28.25
N VAL A 66 5.72 2.03 28.29
CA VAL A 66 6.74 1.02 28.03
C VAL A 66 7.61 0.85 29.26
N ASP A 67 7.79 -0.41 29.69
CA ASP A 67 8.80 -0.75 30.67
C ASP A 67 10.19 -0.80 30.00
N PHE A 68 10.85 0.36 29.94
CA PHE A 68 12.19 0.50 29.37
C PHE A 68 13.24 -0.37 30.07
N ARG A 69 13.04 -0.76 31.33
CA ARG A 69 13.98 -1.61 32.06
C ARG A 69 13.89 -3.04 31.56
N ASN A 70 12.68 -3.54 31.39
CA ASN A 70 12.41 -4.84 30.82
C ASN A 70 12.89 -4.93 29.36
N GLU A 71 12.59 -3.92 28.54
CA GLU A 71 13.06 -3.85 27.14
C GLU A 71 14.60 -3.81 27.05
N ALA A 72 15.28 -3.20 28.02
CA ALA A 72 16.75 -3.21 28.11
C ALA A 72 17.33 -4.54 28.62
N GLY A 73 16.49 -5.51 29.01
CA GLY A 73 16.92 -6.80 29.58
C GLY A 73 17.58 -6.67 30.95
N PHE A 74 17.28 -5.62 31.71
CA PHE A 74 17.91 -5.38 33.01
C PHE A 74 17.18 -6.15 34.11
N LEU A 75 17.89 -7.09 34.72
CA LEU A 75 17.36 -7.98 35.74
C LEU A 75 17.51 -7.43 37.17
N ASN A 76 18.51 -6.56 37.40
CA ASN A 76 18.86 -6.03 38.72
C ASN A 76 18.89 -4.51 38.73
N ASP A 77 18.59 -3.88 39.87
CA ASP A 77 18.47 -2.42 40.03
C ASP A 77 19.76 -1.62 39.81
N ASP A 78 20.92 -2.27 39.89
CA ASP A 78 22.23 -1.63 39.73
C ASP A 78 22.47 -1.12 38.29
N GLN A 79 21.80 -1.73 37.30
CA GLN A 79 21.91 -1.31 35.91
C GLN A 79 21.07 -0.06 35.66
N LYS A 80 21.73 1.07 35.37
CA LYS A 80 21.05 2.33 35.11
C LYS A 80 20.62 2.43 33.65
N LEU A 81 19.38 2.87 33.44
CA LEU A 81 18.91 3.25 32.11
C LEU A 81 19.71 4.45 31.60
N LEU A 82 20.19 4.34 30.36
CA LEU A 82 20.91 5.37 29.65
C LEU A 82 20.04 5.88 28.51
N GLN A 83 20.35 7.08 28.02
CA GLN A 83 19.63 7.71 26.91
C GLN A 83 19.44 6.79 25.70
N LYS A 84 20.43 5.95 25.39
CA LYS A 84 20.37 4.99 24.27
C LYS A 84 19.22 3.98 24.39
N HIS A 85 18.86 3.52 25.60
CA HIS A 85 17.78 2.55 25.77
C HIS A 85 16.45 3.22 25.41
N PHE A 86 16.21 4.43 25.92
CA PHE A 86 15.01 5.20 25.56
C PHE A 86 14.93 5.48 24.06
N LEU A 87 16.04 5.93 23.44
CA LEU A 87 16.06 6.26 22.02
C LEU A 87 15.73 5.06 21.13
N VAL A 88 16.38 3.92 21.38
CA VAL A 88 16.19 2.69 20.60
C VAL A 88 14.78 2.15 20.81
N THR A 89 14.38 1.93 22.06
CA THR A 89 13.08 1.35 22.41
C THR A 89 11.91 2.20 21.91
N CYS A 90 11.97 3.54 22.03
CA CYS A 90 10.89 4.40 21.53
C CYS A 90 10.69 4.23 20.02
N VAL A 91 11.77 4.20 19.24
CA VAL A 91 11.69 4.06 17.79
C VAL A 91 11.19 2.67 17.40
N GLU A 92 11.68 1.62 18.06
CA GLU A 92 11.24 0.24 17.82
C GLU A 92 9.74 0.09 18.08
N LYS A 93 9.24 0.56 19.22
CA LYS A 93 7.80 0.47 19.54
C LYS A 93 6.93 1.27 18.57
N ILE A 94 7.39 2.42 18.09
CA ILE A 94 6.66 3.18 17.06
C ILE A 94 6.58 2.37 15.75
N LEU A 95 7.68 1.75 15.32
CA LEU A 95 7.71 0.92 14.11
C LEU A 95 6.86 -0.35 14.27
N GLU A 96 6.92 -1.01 15.43
CA GLU A 96 6.07 -2.15 15.75
C GLU A 96 4.58 -1.80 15.69
N THR A 97 4.18 -0.66 16.27
CA THR A 97 2.79 -0.18 16.22
C THR A 97 2.39 0.14 14.77
N ALA A 98 3.27 0.77 13.99
CA ALA A 98 3.04 1.04 12.59
C ALA A 98 2.83 -0.23 11.76
N ASP A 99 3.72 -1.22 11.91
CA ASP A 99 3.64 -2.50 11.19
C ASP A 99 2.39 -3.31 11.57
N LYS A 100 1.99 -3.31 12.85
CA LYS A 100 0.75 -3.98 13.31
C LYS A 100 -0.52 -3.46 12.61
N ASN A 101 -0.54 -2.18 12.23
CA ASN A 101 -1.68 -1.56 11.55
C ASN A 101 -1.53 -1.53 10.03
N ASN A 102 -0.48 -2.16 9.48
CA ASN A 102 -0.07 -2.01 8.07
C ASN A 102 0.15 -0.54 7.64
N TRP A 103 0.37 0.37 8.59
CA TRP A 103 0.76 1.74 8.29
C TRP A 103 2.27 1.75 8.07
N GLY A 104 2.68 1.73 6.81
CA GLY A 104 4.09 1.81 6.46
C GLY A 104 4.67 3.16 6.92
N VAL A 105 5.75 3.12 7.69
CA VAL A 105 6.51 4.31 8.09
C VAL A 105 7.96 4.09 7.69
N CYS A 106 8.42 4.80 6.68
CA CYS A 106 9.76 4.58 6.15
C CYS A 106 10.48 5.87 5.78
N ARG A 107 11.77 5.72 5.57
CA ARG A 107 12.65 6.71 4.99
C ARG A 107 12.98 6.30 3.55
N ASN A 108 12.87 7.28 2.65
CA ASN A 108 13.49 7.22 1.33
C ASN A 108 14.38 8.46 1.15
N HIS A 109 15.68 8.23 0.93
CA HIS A 109 16.73 9.26 0.94
C HIS A 109 16.74 10.09 2.23
N ASN A 110 16.24 11.33 2.23
CA ASN A 110 16.16 12.18 3.43
C ASN A 110 14.71 12.53 3.81
N PHE A 111 13.74 11.96 3.09
CA PHE A 111 12.32 12.19 3.30
C PHE A 111 11.69 11.03 4.05
N ILE A 112 10.66 11.35 4.81
CA ILE A 112 9.90 10.42 5.65
C ILE A 112 8.54 10.26 4.98
N TYR A 113 8.13 9.02 4.79
CA TYR A 113 6.88 8.69 4.13
C TYR A 113 5.99 7.86 5.03
N LEU A 114 4.68 8.13 4.96
CA LEU A 114 3.63 7.37 5.60
C LEU A 114 2.74 6.71 4.55
N TYR A 115 2.46 5.42 4.70
CA TYR A 115 1.51 4.69 3.88
C TYR A 115 0.16 4.62 4.58
N ASN A 116 -0.91 5.02 3.89
CA ASN A 116 -2.26 5.05 4.45
C ASN A 116 -3.12 3.83 4.13
N GLY A 117 -2.60 2.87 3.36
CA GLY A 117 -3.36 1.76 2.79
C GLY A 117 -3.50 1.82 1.27
N GLU A 118 -3.30 3.01 0.68
CA GLU A 118 -3.44 3.22 -0.77
C GLU A 118 -2.20 3.84 -1.42
N TYR A 119 -1.55 4.80 -0.76
CA TYR A 119 -0.37 5.47 -1.27
C TYR A 119 0.50 6.05 -0.15
N TRP A 120 1.72 6.40 -0.52
CA TRP A 120 2.68 7.05 0.36
C TRP A 120 2.56 8.56 0.29
N SER A 121 2.57 9.24 1.44
CA SER A 121 2.68 10.70 1.50
C SER A 121 3.92 11.11 2.28
N CYS A 122 4.57 12.17 1.82
CA CYS A 122 5.72 12.74 2.50
C CYS A 122 5.26 13.54 3.71
N VAL A 123 5.93 13.35 4.84
CA VAL A 123 5.72 14.13 6.06
C VAL A 123 6.90 15.05 6.31
N GLU A 124 6.60 16.26 6.78
CA GLU A 124 7.63 17.20 7.16
C GLU A 124 8.45 16.67 8.35
N SER A 125 9.77 16.78 8.24
CA SER A 125 10.69 16.30 9.27
C SER A 125 10.42 16.93 10.65
N GLN A 126 9.97 18.19 10.70
CA GLN A 126 9.65 18.88 11.94
C GLN A 126 8.40 18.30 12.62
N ASP A 127 7.34 18.04 11.85
CA ASP A 127 6.12 17.42 12.36
C ASP A 127 6.39 16.02 12.88
N PHE A 128 7.15 15.23 12.12
CA PHE A 128 7.54 13.89 12.53
C PHE A 128 8.39 13.92 13.82
N GLN A 129 9.32 14.87 13.93
CA GLN A 129 10.13 15.06 15.13
C GLN A 129 9.29 15.44 16.36
N ILE A 130 8.25 16.28 16.19
CA ILE A 130 7.31 16.61 17.26
C ILE A 130 6.52 15.37 17.68
N PHE A 131 6.03 14.58 16.71
CA PHE A 131 5.35 13.31 16.95
C PHE A 131 6.22 12.35 17.75
N LEU A 132 7.48 12.11 17.35
CA LEU A 132 8.40 11.21 18.06
C LEU A 132 8.59 11.64 19.53
N GLY A 133 8.72 12.94 19.79
CA GLY A 133 8.83 13.45 21.15
C GLY A 133 7.57 13.24 21.99
N LYS A 134 6.38 13.45 21.40
CA LYS A 134 5.10 13.18 22.08
C LYS A 134 4.92 11.69 22.37
N ALA A 135 5.24 10.84 21.39
CA ALA A 135 5.21 9.39 21.54
C ALA A 135 6.13 8.93 22.68
N ALA A 136 7.39 9.40 22.72
CA ALA A 136 8.33 9.08 23.79
C ALA A 136 7.82 9.52 25.17
N GLU A 137 7.21 10.71 25.28
CA GLU A 137 6.60 11.19 26.52
C GLU A 137 5.45 10.25 26.96
N LYS A 138 4.61 9.80 26.02
CA LYS A 138 3.51 8.86 26.29
C LYS A 138 4.01 7.49 26.74
N MET A 139 5.14 7.03 26.21
CA MET A 139 5.78 5.77 26.59
C MET A 139 6.41 5.80 27.99
N GLY A 140 6.50 6.96 28.64
CA GLY A 140 7.07 7.10 29.99
C GLY A 140 8.43 7.81 30.05
N VAL A 141 8.94 8.35 28.94
CA VAL A 141 10.14 9.21 28.99
C VAL A 141 9.81 10.50 29.72
N TYR A 142 10.71 10.93 30.61
CA TYR A 142 10.51 12.14 31.39
C TYR A 142 10.26 13.37 30.49
N LYS A 143 9.21 14.14 30.81
CA LYS A 143 8.69 15.22 29.97
C LYS A 143 9.75 16.24 29.49
N PHE A 144 10.74 16.58 30.32
CA PHE A 144 11.75 17.56 29.92
C PHE A 144 12.75 16.96 28.94
N ASP A 145 13.07 15.68 29.06
CA ASP A 145 13.90 14.96 28.10
C ASP A 145 13.15 14.77 26.79
N ALA A 146 11.90 14.27 26.84
CA ALA A 146 11.07 14.03 25.65
C ALA A 146 10.79 15.31 24.83
N ARG A 147 10.74 16.46 25.50
CA ARG A 147 10.52 17.78 24.87
C ARG A 147 11.81 18.48 24.45
N LEU A 148 12.96 18.06 24.97
CA LEU A 148 14.25 18.67 24.66
C LEU A 148 14.60 18.49 23.17
N TYR A 149 14.99 19.59 22.53
CA TYR A 149 15.27 19.60 21.09
C TYR A 149 16.38 18.60 20.68
N THR A 150 17.40 18.42 21.54
CA THR A 150 18.50 17.48 21.27
C THR A 150 18.00 16.04 21.29
N PHE A 151 17.19 15.67 22.29
CA PHE A 151 16.61 14.34 22.39
C PHE A 151 15.67 14.04 21.23
N ARG A 152 14.79 14.98 20.86
CA ARG A 152 13.93 14.83 19.68
C ARG A 152 14.73 14.66 18.39
N ARG A 153 15.83 15.40 18.24
CA ARG A 153 16.72 15.27 17.08
C ARG A 153 17.41 13.91 17.06
N GLN A 154 17.80 13.40 18.23
CA GLN A 154 18.36 12.05 18.37
C GLN A 154 17.32 10.96 18.05
N LEU A 155 16.06 11.11 18.48
CA LEU A 155 14.97 10.19 18.09
C LEU A 155 14.78 10.15 16.58
N LEU A 156 14.75 11.32 15.93
CA LEU A 156 14.64 11.40 14.48
C LEU A 156 15.84 10.72 13.79
N GLN A 157 17.07 10.98 14.25
CA GLN A 157 18.27 10.34 13.70
C GLN A 157 18.26 8.82 13.89
N GLN A 158 17.84 8.36 15.08
CA GLN A 158 17.67 6.94 15.37
C GLN A 158 16.65 6.31 14.43
N PHE A 159 15.48 6.92 14.27
CA PHE A 159 14.47 6.48 13.31
C PHE A 159 15.03 6.37 11.89
N LEU A 160 15.66 7.44 11.39
CA LEU A 160 16.23 7.48 10.04
C LEU A 160 17.36 6.46 9.82
N SER A 161 17.97 5.93 10.89
CA SER A 161 19.01 4.91 10.81
C SER A 161 18.44 3.50 10.58
N VAL A 162 17.21 3.23 11.05
CA VAL A 162 16.59 1.90 11.00
C VAL A 162 15.43 1.79 10.00
N SER A 163 14.73 2.88 9.68
CA SER A 163 13.48 2.87 8.90
C SER A 163 13.65 2.81 7.38
N ARG A 164 14.62 2.05 6.87
CA ARG A 164 14.83 1.96 5.41
C ARG A 164 13.69 1.21 4.75
N LEU A 165 13.08 1.82 3.73
CA LEU A 165 12.24 1.05 2.83
C LEU A 165 13.13 0.11 2.00
N PRO A 166 12.84 -1.21 1.93
CA PRO A 166 13.45 -2.05 0.92
C PRO A 166 13.16 -1.43 -0.46
N LYS A 167 14.16 -1.37 -1.33
CA LYS A 167 13.94 -0.85 -2.69
C LYS A 167 12.83 -1.70 -3.32
N PRO A 168 11.78 -1.09 -3.91
CA PRO A 168 10.81 -1.82 -4.69
C PRO A 168 11.56 -2.72 -5.69
N GLN A 169 11.16 -3.98 -5.79
CA GLN A 169 11.62 -4.81 -6.90
C GLN A 169 11.02 -4.20 -8.16
N GLN A 170 11.79 -3.40 -8.88
CA GLN A 170 11.36 -2.86 -10.16
C GLN A 170 11.27 -4.04 -11.13
N THR A 171 10.06 -4.37 -11.55
CA THR A 171 9.85 -5.17 -12.76
C THR A 171 10.09 -4.22 -13.92
N ASP A 172 11.22 -4.37 -14.61
CA ASP A 172 11.69 -3.42 -15.64
C ASP A 172 10.69 -3.13 -16.78
N ASN A 173 9.59 -3.89 -16.88
CA ASN A 173 8.56 -3.77 -17.91
C ASN A 173 7.15 -3.40 -17.42
N ALA A 174 6.95 -3.18 -16.11
CA ALA A 174 5.62 -2.87 -15.58
C ALA A 174 5.44 -1.37 -15.31
N VAL A 175 4.29 -0.82 -15.73
CA VAL A 175 3.83 0.53 -15.38
C VAL A 175 2.72 0.42 -14.35
N LEU A 176 2.84 1.16 -13.25
CA LEU A 176 1.87 1.20 -12.17
C LEU A 176 1.20 2.58 -12.10
N ILE A 177 -0.14 2.60 -12.15
CA ILE A 177 -0.95 3.80 -12.06
C ILE A 177 -1.88 3.67 -10.86
N ASN A 178 -1.73 4.53 -9.85
CA ASN A 178 -2.59 4.48 -8.68
C ASN A 178 -3.88 5.28 -8.88
N LEU A 179 -5.02 4.63 -8.69
CA LEU A 179 -6.36 5.15 -8.92
C LEU A 179 -7.19 5.01 -7.64
N LYS A 180 -8.38 5.62 -7.62
CA LYS A 180 -9.25 5.63 -6.42
C LYS A 180 -9.72 4.24 -5.99
N ASN A 181 -9.81 3.28 -6.92
CA ASN A 181 -10.27 1.91 -6.68
C ASN A 181 -9.15 0.87 -6.75
N GLY A 182 -7.87 1.27 -6.83
CA GLY A 182 -6.75 0.35 -6.82
C GLY A 182 -5.55 0.82 -7.65
N THR A 183 -4.54 -0.03 -7.73
CA THR A 183 -3.39 0.17 -8.61
C THR A 183 -3.62 -0.58 -9.91
N PHE A 184 -3.65 0.17 -11.01
CA PHE A 184 -3.73 -0.39 -12.35
C PHE A 184 -2.33 -0.71 -12.85
N GLU A 185 -2.11 -1.98 -13.15
CA GLU A 185 -0.82 -2.51 -13.56
C GLU A 185 -0.84 -2.90 -15.04
N ILE A 186 0.17 -2.42 -15.77
CA ILE A 186 0.38 -2.69 -17.20
C ILE A 186 1.74 -3.39 -17.32
N ASP A 187 1.73 -4.69 -17.58
CA ASP A 187 2.93 -5.51 -17.85
C ASP A 187 2.81 -6.16 -19.23
N GLY A 188 3.39 -5.50 -20.23
CA GLY A 188 3.27 -5.89 -21.63
C GLY A 188 1.81 -5.94 -22.09
N ASN A 189 1.27 -7.14 -22.32
CA ASN A 189 -0.10 -7.36 -22.76
C ASN A 189 -1.08 -7.63 -21.61
N LYS A 190 -0.61 -7.72 -20.36
CA LYS A 190 -1.46 -7.93 -19.19
C LYS A 190 -1.79 -6.59 -18.56
N MET A 191 -3.07 -6.29 -18.50
CA MET A 191 -3.61 -5.08 -17.88
C MET A 191 -4.66 -5.50 -16.88
N HIS A 192 -4.50 -5.11 -15.63
CA HIS A 192 -5.46 -5.46 -14.59
C HIS A 192 -5.43 -4.45 -13.44
N LEU A 193 -6.55 -4.35 -12.72
CA LEU A 193 -6.63 -3.60 -11.49
C LEU A 193 -6.38 -4.53 -10.30
N ARG A 194 -5.55 -4.11 -9.36
CA ARG A 194 -5.32 -4.82 -8.09
C ARG A 194 -5.38 -3.89 -6.89
N LYS A 195 -5.45 -4.47 -5.68
CA LYS A 195 -5.33 -3.71 -4.43
C LYS A 195 -3.98 -2.96 -4.41
N PRO A 196 -3.94 -1.75 -3.83
CA PRO A 196 -2.69 -1.04 -3.63
C PRO A 196 -1.72 -1.86 -2.78
N ASP A 197 -0.45 -1.92 -3.19
CA ASP A 197 0.61 -2.54 -2.41
C ASP A 197 1.61 -1.47 -1.96
N ARG A 198 1.89 -1.43 -0.64
CA ARG A 198 2.91 -0.55 -0.06
C ARG A 198 4.28 -0.75 -0.71
N ASN A 199 4.58 -1.95 -1.19
CA ASN A 199 5.84 -2.27 -1.84
C ASN A 199 6.02 -1.58 -3.20
N ASP A 200 4.94 -1.10 -3.84
CA ASP A 200 5.00 -0.35 -5.09
C ASP A 200 5.60 1.06 -4.91
N PHE A 201 5.57 1.57 -3.67
CA PHE A 201 6.03 2.90 -3.30
C PHE A 201 5.45 4.04 -4.15
N LEU A 202 4.16 3.94 -4.50
CA LEU A 202 3.44 5.00 -5.21
C LEU A 202 3.16 6.16 -4.25
N THR A 203 3.64 7.35 -4.56
CA THR A 203 3.50 8.56 -3.71
C THR A 203 2.34 9.47 -4.13
N TYR A 204 1.39 8.92 -4.88
CA TYR A 204 0.24 9.64 -5.42
C TYR A 204 -0.95 8.69 -5.56
N GLN A 205 -2.13 9.27 -5.69
CA GLN A 205 -3.35 8.60 -6.10
C GLN A 205 -4.16 9.55 -6.96
N LEU A 206 -4.64 9.08 -8.11
CA LEU A 206 -5.52 9.88 -8.95
C LEU A 206 -6.96 9.83 -8.40
N PRO A 207 -7.69 10.95 -8.40
CA PRO A 207 -8.98 11.09 -7.71
C PRO A 207 -10.16 10.45 -8.49
N PHE A 208 -9.89 9.55 -9.43
CA PHE A 208 -10.90 8.87 -10.23
C PHE A 208 -10.65 7.36 -10.23
N PRO A 209 -11.72 6.54 -10.26
CA PRO A 209 -11.58 5.10 -10.37
C PRO A 209 -11.31 4.69 -11.83
N TYR A 210 -10.70 3.51 -12.01
CA TYR A 210 -10.75 2.80 -13.28
C TYR A 210 -12.16 2.25 -13.51
N ASP A 211 -12.68 2.43 -14.73
CA ASP A 211 -13.92 1.82 -15.19
C ASP A 211 -13.72 1.31 -16.62
N GLU A 212 -13.81 0.00 -16.81
CA GLU A 212 -13.68 -0.65 -18.13
C GLU A 212 -14.77 -0.22 -19.10
N LYS A 213 -15.90 0.29 -18.58
CA LYS A 213 -17.08 0.69 -19.36
C LYS A 213 -17.16 2.20 -19.58
N ALA A 214 -16.14 2.97 -19.16
CA ALA A 214 -16.11 4.41 -19.40
C ALA A 214 -16.03 4.73 -20.90
N VAL A 215 -16.93 5.60 -21.39
CA VAL A 215 -17.06 6.05 -22.78
C VAL A 215 -16.72 7.53 -22.91
#